data_AF-A0A7S3FMZ3-F1
#
_entry.id   AF-A0A7S3FMZ3-F1
#
_cell.length_a   1.000
_cell.length_b   1.000
_cell.length_c   1.000
_cell.angle_alpha   90.00
_cell.angle_beta   90.00
_cell.angle_gamma   90.00
#
_symmetry.space_group_name_H-M   'P 1'
#
loop_
_entity.id
_entity.type
_entity.pdbx_description
1 polymer ?
#
loop_
_entity_poly.entity_id
_entity_poly.type
_entity_poly.pdbx_seq_one_letter_code
_entity_poly.pdbx_strand_id
1 'polypeptide(L)'
;EEVEEATRTATSTCECAALVLTALWRLWRRSSLDVSPRVGEGGFDPARLARDLFTSSSRPYLRMLEEYLNEGRVRDPRGEFFISSASSSAESGQEGAYWRQGHRVRGPAPSFLAAEAESILLSGKALGVLGARGVPGPEL
;
A
#
# COMPACT_ATOMS: atom_id res chain seq x y z
N GLU A 1 -17.77 -30.36 -4.55
CA GLU A 1 -16.37 -30.22 -5.00
C GLU A 1 -16.18 -29.19 -6.11
N GLU A 2 -17.10 -28.98 -7.07
CA GLU A 2 -16.90 -27.98 -8.15
C GLU A 2 -16.94 -26.49 -7.75
N VAL A 3 -17.48 -26.14 -6.57
CA VAL A 3 -17.54 -24.74 -6.10
C VAL A 3 -16.22 -24.29 -5.45
N GLU A 4 -15.33 -25.24 -5.11
CA GLU A 4 -14.07 -24.97 -4.41
C GLU A 4 -12.87 -24.83 -5.36
N GLU A 5 -13.04 -25.21 -6.64
CA GLU A 5 -11.99 -25.15 -7.67
C GLU A 5 -11.94 -23.80 -8.40
N ALA A 6 -13.06 -23.06 -8.45
CA ALA A 6 -13.14 -21.75 -9.10
C ALA A 6 -12.49 -20.60 -8.29
N THR A 7 -12.05 -20.86 -7.06
CA THR A 7 -11.42 -19.86 -6.17
C THR A 7 -9.89 -19.93 -6.14
N ARG A 8 -9.27 -20.91 -6.82
CA ARG A 8 -7.82 -20.92 -7.02
C ARG A 8 -7.47 -20.10 -8.27
N THR A 9 -6.80 -18.97 -8.06
CA THR A 9 -6.02 -18.17 -9.03
C THR A 9 -6.65 -16.92 -9.66
N ALA A 10 -7.69 -16.32 -9.06
CA ALA A 10 -7.85 -14.87 -9.20
C ALA A 10 -7.00 -14.19 -8.12
N THR A 11 -5.68 -14.06 -8.36
CA THR A 11 -4.81 -13.25 -7.50
C THR A 11 -5.45 -11.87 -7.39
N SER A 12 -5.80 -11.46 -6.16
CA SER A 12 -6.51 -10.20 -5.94
C SER A 12 -5.67 -9.05 -6.49
N THR A 13 -6.29 -7.98 -6.99
CA THR A 13 -5.54 -6.83 -7.54
C THR A 13 -4.55 -6.26 -6.53
N CYS A 14 -4.88 -6.29 -5.23
CA CYS A 14 -3.95 -5.90 -4.16
C CYS A 14 -2.75 -6.84 -4.03
N GLU A 15 -2.94 -8.15 -4.19
CA GLU A 15 -1.86 -9.13 -4.16
C GLU A 15 -0.92 -8.94 -5.35
N CYS A 16 -1.47 -8.77 -6.55
CA CYS A 16 -0.69 -8.46 -7.75
C CYS A 16 0.12 -7.18 -7.57
N ALA A 17 -0.49 -6.10 -7.08
CA ALA A 17 0.20 -4.84 -6.83
C ALA A 17 1.34 -5.01 -5.81
N ALA A 18 1.08 -5.71 -4.70
CA ALA A 18 2.09 -5.98 -3.68
C ALA A 18 3.25 -6.82 -4.21
N LEU A 19 2.96 -7.85 -5.01
CA LEU A 19 3.96 -8.71 -5.64
C LEU A 19 4.82 -7.95 -6.64
N VAL A 20 4.21 -7.14 -7.51
CA VAL A 20 4.94 -6.34 -8.52
C VAL A 20 5.87 -5.34 -7.83
N LEU A 21 5.37 -4.58 -6.85
CA LEU A 21 6.19 -3.61 -6.13
C LEU A 21 7.30 -4.30 -5.32
N THR A 22 7.02 -5.46 -4.72
CA THR A 22 8.02 -6.29 -4.04
C THR A 22 9.10 -6.79 -5.00
N ALA A 23 8.71 -7.26 -6.18
CA ALA A 23 9.63 -7.78 -7.19
C ALA A 23 10.55 -6.67 -7.71
N LEU A 24 9.99 -5.51 -8.06
CA LEU A 24 10.74 -4.34 -8.50
C LEU A 24 11.70 -3.84 -7.41
N TRP A 25 11.24 -3.78 -6.16
CA TRP A 25 12.10 -3.39 -5.04
C TRP A 25 13.24 -4.36 -4.79
N ARG A 26 12.98 -5.68 -4.85
CA ARG A 26 14.03 -6.71 -4.74
C ARG A 26 15.00 -6.66 -5.90
N LEU A 27 14.53 -6.37 -7.12
CA LEU A 27 15.38 -6.22 -8.29
C LEU A 27 16.29 -5.00 -8.13
N TRP A 28 15.72 -3.84 -7.81
CA TRP A 28 16.49 -2.62 -7.56
C TRP A 28 17.50 -2.79 -6.42
N ARG A 29 17.08 -3.36 -5.29
CA ARG A 29 17.95 -3.59 -4.13
C ARG A 29 19.11 -4.54 -4.46
N ARG A 30 18.87 -5.60 -5.23
CA ARG A 30 19.95 -6.50 -5.70
C ARG A 30 20.91 -5.77 -6.63
N SER A 31 20.38 -5.04 -7.62
CA SER A 31 21.20 -4.27 -8.57
C SER A 31 21.97 -3.11 -7.93
N SER A 32 21.50 -2.58 -6.80
CA SER A 32 22.17 -1.50 -6.07
C SER A 32 23.36 -2.00 -5.23
N LEU A 33 23.46 -3.31 -4.99
CA LEU A 33 24.61 -3.94 -4.34
C LEU A 33 25.70 -4.28 -5.36
N ASP A 34 25.32 -4.47 -6.62
CA ASP A 34 26.26 -4.58 -7.73
C ASP A 34 26.70 -3.16 -8.13
N VAL A 35 27.90 -2.76 -7.72
CA VAL A 35 28.59 -1.60 -8.30
C VAL A 35 28.71 -1.86 -9.80
N SER A 36 27.83 -1.24 -10.59
CA SER A 36 27.89 -1.36 -12.04
C SER A 36 29.26 -0.84 -12.51
N PRO A 37 29.98 -1.58 -13.36
CA PRO A 37 31.23 -1.11 -13.92
C PRO A 37 30.95 0.20 -14.66
N ARG A 38 31.91 1.14 -14.69
CA ARG A 38 31.78 2.43 -15.37
C ARG A 38 31.30 2.22 -16.81
N VAL A 39 29.99 2.30 -17.02
CA VAL A 39 29.38 2.17 -18.34
C VAL A 39 29.76 3.45 -19.08
N GLY A 40 30.51 3.31 -20.17
CA GLY A 40 30.86 4.43 -21.05
C GLY A 40 29.59 5.14 -21.55
N GLU A 41 29.71 6.42 -21.90
CA GLU A 41 28.61 7.26 -22.37
C GLU A 41 27.79 6.54 -23.46
N GLY A 42 26.59 6.07 -23.10
CA GLY A 42 25.65 5.40 -24.03
C GLY A 42 25.31 3.93 -23.74
N GLY A 43 25.92 3.27 -22.75
CA GLY A 43 25.56 1.88 -22.42
C GLY A 43 24.29 1.74 -21.55
N PHE A 44 23.59 0.61 -21.71
CA PHE A 44 22.41 0.26 -20.93
C PHE A 44 22.77 -0.05 -19.47
N ASP A 45 22.22 0.71 -18.53
CA ASP A 45 22.37 0.47 -17.09
C ASP A 45 21.08 -0.18 -16.52
N PRO A 46 21.10 -1.50 -16.26
CA PRO A 46 19.94 -2.21 -15.72
C PRO A 46 19.57 -1.74 -14.30
N ALA A 47 20.52 -1.26 -13.50
CA ALA A 47 20.25 -0.77 -12.16
C ALA A 47 19.47 0.55 -12.20
N ARG A 48 19.85 1.45 -13.12
CA ARG A 48 19.11 2.69 -13.39
C ARG A 48 17.70 2.41 -13.88
N LEU A 49 17.51 1.47 -14.81
CA LEU A 49 16.18 1.09 -15.28
C LEU A 49 15.30 0.51 -14.15
N ALA A 50 15.84 -0.41 -13.35
CA ALA A 50 15.11 -1.02 -12.24
C ALA A 50 14.66 0.04 -11.21
N ARG A 51 15.54 1.00 -10.89
CA ARG A 51 15.22 2.15 -10.05
C ARG A 51 14.09 2.98 -10.65
N ASP A 52 14.24 3.39 -11.91
CA ASP A 52 13.28 4.28 -12.58
C ASP A 52 11.89 3.61 -12.68
N LEU A 53 11.83 2.31 -13.00
CA LEU A 53 10.60 1.53 -13.00
C LEU A 53 9.97 1.43 -11.61
N PHE A 54 10.77 1.14 -10.57
CA PHE A 54 10.27 1.08 -9.20
C PHE A 54 9.73 2.43 -8.74
N THR A 55 10.47 3.53 -8.92
CA THR A 55 10.05 4.87 -8.53
C THR A 55 8.79 5.31 -9.28
N SER A 56 8.71 5.06 -10.60
CA SER A 56 7.52 5.38 -11.38
C SER A 56 6.29 4.58 -10.94
N SER A 57 6.46 3.28 -10.68
CA SER A 57 5.35 2.37 -10.36
C SER A 57 4.88 2.50 -8.90
N SER A 58 5.78 2.85 -7.98
CA SER A 58 5.46 3.02 -6.55
C SER A 58 4.79 4.35 -6.22
N ARG A 59 4.98 5.40 -7.04
CA ARG A 59 4.36 6.72 -6.85
C ARG A 59 2.85 6.71 -6.58
N PRO A 60 1.99 6.08 -7.40
CA PRO A 60 0.55 6.04 -7.10
C PRO A 60 0.26 5.33 -5.78
N TYR A 61 0.99 4.25 -5.47
CA TYR A 61 0.83 3.51 -4.23
C TYR A 61 1.20 4.34 -3.00
N LEU A 62 2.31 5.08 -3.07
CA LEU A 62 2.78 5.94 -1.99
C LEU A 62 1.89 7.16 -1.78
N ARG A 63 1.24 7.69 -2.84
CA ARG A 63 0.21 8.72 -2.69
C ARG A 63 -1.02 8.22 -1.94
N MET A 64 -1.51 7.02 -2.26
CA MET A 64 -2.59 6.40 -1.49
C MET A 64 -2.19 6.20 -0.03
N LEU A 65 -0.94 5.82 0.23
CA LEU A 65 -0.41 5.69 1.59
C LEU A 65 -0.33 7.04 2.32
N GLU A 66 0.15 8.09 1.67
CA GLU A 66 0.23 9.45 2.21
C GLU A 66 -1.16 9.99 2.57
N GLU A 67 -2.13 9.89 1.66
CA GLU A 67 -3.52 10.27 1.92
C GLU A 67 -4.11 9.50 3.10
N TYR A 68 -3.83 8.19 3.18
CA TYR A 68 -4.28 7.36 4.29
C TYR A 68 -3.65 7.77 5.63
N LEU A 69 -2.35 8.13 5.63
CA LEU A 69 -1.63 8.53 6.83
C LEU A 69 -1.94 9.97 7.28
N ASN A 70 -2.44 10.82 6.39
CA ASN A 70 -2.78 12.21 6.72
C ASN A 70 -4.28 12.39 7.01
N GLU A 71 -5.14 11.78 6.20
CA GLU A 71 -6.60 11.96 6.28
C GLU A 71 -7.31 10.79 6.98
N GLY A 72 -6.66 9.64 7.15
CA GLY A 72 -7.31 8.43 7.64
C GLY A 72 -8.37 7.87 6.68
N ARG A 73 -8.32 8.23 5.39
CA ARG A 73 -9.26 7.76 4.37
C ARG A 73 -8.53 6.95 3.30
N VAL A 74 -9.17 5.89 2.81
CA VAL A 74 -8.63 5.07 1.72
C VAL A 74 -9.28 5.50 0.41
N ARG A 75 -8.51 6.12 -0.49
CA ARG A 75 -8.90 6.41 -1.87
C ARG A 75 -8.24 5.42 -2.83
N ASP A 76 -8.84 4.25 -2.98
CA ASP A 76 -8.31 3.16 -3.81
C ASP A 76 -9.31 2.74 -4.90
N PRO A 77 -9.27 3.38 -6.09
CA PRO A 77 -10.22 3.10 -7.17
C PRO A 77 -9.99 1.74 -7.85
N ARG A 78 -8.79 1.14 -7.71
CA ARG A 78 -8.40 -0.09 -8.42
C ARG A 78 -8.28 -1.32 -7.52
N GLY A 79 -8.48 -1.14 -6.22
CA GLY A 79 -8.36 -2.23 -5.26
C GLY A 79 -6.91 -2.63 -4.96
N GLU A 80 -5.93 -1.79 -5.31
CA GLU A 80 -4.49 -2.11 -5.24
C GLU A 80 -3.92 -1.95 -3.83
N PHE A 81 -4.54 -1.14 -2.98
CA PHE A 81 -4.02 -0.85 -1.64
C PHE A 81 -4.27 -2.01 -0.69
N PHE A 82 -3.28 -2.30 0.16
CA PHE A 82 -3.32 -3.42 1.10
C PHE A 82 -4.32 -3.22 2.25
N ILE A 83 -4.80 -1.99 2.46
CA ILE A 83 -5.83 -1.65 3.45
C ILE A 83 -7.14 -1.35 2.74
N SER A 84 -8.24 -1.92 3.21
CA SER A 84 -9.59 -1.58 2.76
C SER A 84 -10.21 -0.44 3.58
N SER A 85 -11.06 0.35 2.92
CA SER A 85 -11.87 1.37 3.59
C SER A 85 -12.80 0.74 4.63
N ALA A 86 -13.07 1.50 5.70
CA ALA A 86 -14.19 1.23 6.60
C ALA A 86 -15.51 1.23 5.79
N SER A 87 -16.48 0.39 6.20
CA SER A 87 -17.84 0.47 5.66
C SER A 87 -18.45 1.85 5.99
N SER A 88 -19.26 2.41 5.10
CA SER A 88 -19.97 3.70 5.30
C SER A 88 -20.77 3.75 6.61
N SER A 89 -21.19 2.61 7.15
CA SER A 89 -21.83 2.49 8.47
C SER A 89 -20.95 3.02 9.63
N ALA A 90 -19.62 3.06 9.47
CA ALA A 90 -18.70 3.61 10.47
C ALA A 90 -18.73 5.14 10.55
N GLU A 91 -19.26 5.81 9.52
CA GLU A 91 -19.45 7.28 9.48
C GLU A 91 -20.71 7.73 10.24
N SER A 92 -21.56 6.79 10.69
CA SER A 92 -22.83 7.08 11.37
C SER A 92 -22.70 7.54 12.84
N GLY A 93 -21.48 7.75 13.34
CA GLY A 93 -21.24 8.38 14.65
C GLY A 93 -21.54 7.53 15.88
N GLN A 94 -21.85 6.23 15.73
CA GLN A 94 -22.02 5.34 16.89
C GLN A 94 -20.65 5.01 17.51
N GLU A 95 -20.36 5.58 18.68
CA GLU A 95 -19.14 5.30 19.44
C GLU A 95 -18.93 3.79 19.62
N GLY A 96 -17.78 3.30 19.17
CA GLY A 96 -17.42 1.87 19.21
C GLY A 96 -17.76 1.06 17.95
N ALA A 97 -18.55 1.59 17.01
CA ALA A 97 -18.73 0.97 15.69
C ALA A 97 -17.47 1.10 14.83
N TYR A 98 -16.80 2.26 14.87
CA TYR A 98 -15.58 2.52 14.09
C TYR A 98 -14.42 1.56 14.44
N TRP A 99 -14.18 1.26 15.72
CA TRP A 99 -13.14 0.29 16.12
C TRP A 99 -13.41 -1.14 15.62
N ARG A 100 -14.69 -1.51 15.42
CA ARG A 100 -15.11 -2.86 14.99
C ARG A 100 -15.31 -2.99 13.48
N GLN A 101 -15.72 -1.92 12.81
CA GLN A 101 -16.08 -1.85 11.37
C GLN A 101 -15.15 -0.95 10.54
N GLY A 102 -14.05 -0.46 11.15
CA GLY A 102 -13.06 0.41 10.53
C GLY A 102 -12.16 -0.29 9.49
N HIS A 103 -11.00 0.32 9.22
CA HIS A 103 -10.03 -0.19 8.25
C HIS A 103 -9.55 -1.62 8.55
N ARG A 104 -9.42 -2.44 7.51
CA ARG A 104 -8.96 -3.83 7.58
C ARG A 104 -7.86 -4.08 6.56
N VAL A 105 -7.02 -5.08 6.83
CA VAL A 105 -6.02 -5.56 5.87
C VAL A 105 -6.77 -6.40 4.82
N ARG A 106 -6.71 -5.97 3.55
CA ARG A 106 -7.29 -6.68 2.39
C ARG A 106 -6.34 -7.73 1.84
N GLY A 107 -5.04 -7.48 1.90
CA GLY A 107 -4.02 -8.34 1.31
C GLY A 107 -2.62 -8.05 1.86
N PRO A 108 -1.59 -8.71 1.34
CA PRO A 108 -0.22 -8.54 1.80
C PRO A 108 0.28 -7.12 1.49
N ALA A 109 1.01 -6.52 2.43
CA ALA A 109 1.76 -5.31 2.15
C ALA A 109 2.98 -5.62 1.26
N PRO A 110 3.40 -4.70 0.37
CA PRO A 110 4.67 -4.80 -0.31
C PRO A 110 5.82 -5.02 0.69
N SER A 111 6.83 -5.82 0.35
CA SER A 111 7.84 -6.27 1.33
C SER A 111 8.61 -5.14 2.02
N PHE A 112 8.72 -3.97 1.39
CA PHE A 112 9.38 -2.80 1.97
C PHE A 112 8.53 -2.06 3.01
N LEU A 113 7.21 -2.31 3.05
CA LEU A 113 6.29 -1.81 4.07
C LEU A 113 5.84 -2.89 5.05
N ALA A 114 6.22 -4.15 4.83
CA ALA A 114 5.71 -5.27 5.63
C ALA A 114 5.99 -5.13 7.14
N ALA A 115 7.14 -4.57 7.53
CA ALA A 115 7.47 -4.32 8.93
C ALA A 115 6.61 -3.23 9.57
N GLU A 116 6.18 -2.24 8.79
CA GLU A 116 5.39 -1.10 9.26
C GLU A 116 3.89 -1.27 8.98
N ALA A 117 3.46 -2.40 8.42
CA ALA A 117 2.08 -2.60 7.96
C ALA A 117 1.06 -2.44 9.10
N GLU A 118 1.41 -2.93 10.30
CA GLU A 118 0.57 -2.78 11.50
C GLU A 118 0.54 -1.32 11.98
N SER A 119 1.70 -0.67 12.04
CA SER A 119 1.83 0.75 12.41
C SER A 119 1.00 1.64 11.49
N ILE A 120 1.11 1.43 10.17
CA ILE A 120 0.33 2.15 9.16
C ILE A 120 -1.18 1.95 9.40
N LEU A 121 -1.62 0.71 9.60
CA LEU A 121 -3.04 0.41 9.86
C LEU A 121 -3.55 1.15 11.10
N LEU A 122 -2.77 1.15 12.19
CA LEU A 122 -3.11 1.82 13.44
C LEU A 122 -3.19 3.34 13.27
N SER A 123 -2.26 3.95 12.55
CA SER A 123 -2.27 5.40 12.28
C SER A 123 -3.55 5.85 11.57
N GLY A 124 -3.94 5.18 10.48
CA GLY A 124 -5.17 5.53 9.78
C GLY A 124 -6.44 5.25 10.61
N LYS A 125 -6.45 4.18 11.43
CA LYS A 125 -7.53 3.95 12.40
C LYS A 125 -7.63 5.08 13.42
N ALA A 126 -6.52 5.50 14.01
CA ALA A 126 -6.50 6.59 14.99
C ALA A 126 -7.04 7.89 14.38
N LEU A 127 -6.63 8.23 13.15
CA LEU A 127 -7.12 9.42 12.46
C LEU A 127 -8.61 9.37 12.16
N GLY A 128 -9.16 8.23 11.71
CA GLY A 128 -10.60 8.18 11.49
C GLY A 128 -11.42 8.24 12.79
N VAL A 129 -10.89 7.81 13.94
CA VAL A 129 -11.52 8.07 15.26
C VAL A 129 -11.49 9.56 15.60
N LEU A 130 -10.37 10.24 15.36
CA LEU A 130 -10.24 11.68 15.61
C LEU A 130 -11.15 12.49 14.68
N GLY A 131 -11.23 12.12 13.40
CA GLY A 131 -12.14 12.70 12.43
C GLY A 131 -13.61 12.50 12.81
N ALA A 132 -14.00 11.31 13.28
CA ALA A 132 -15.34 11.04 13.80
C ALA A 132 -15.68 11.89 15.04
N ARG A 133 -14.67 12.32 15.81
CA ARG A 133 -14.81 13.23 16.96
C ARG A 133 -14.76 14.71 16.58
N GLY A 134 -14.61 15.05 15.30
CA GLY A 134 -14.50 16.43 14.83
C GLY A 134 -13.20 17.12 15.24
N VAL A 135 -12.18 16.36 15.66
CA VAL A 135 -10.86 16.91 15.97
C VAL A 135 -10.09 17.05 14.65
N PRO A 136 -9.70 18.26 14.23
CA PRO A 136 -8.90 18.44 13.02
C PRO A 136 -7.58 17.69 13.19
N GLY A 137 -7.13 17.03 12.11
CA GLY A 137 -5.83 16.37 12.08
C GLY A 137 -4.69 17.35 12.35
N PRO A 138 -3.51 16.87 12.75
CA PRO A 138 -2.35 17.74 12.94
C PRO A 138 -2.03 18.47 11.64
N GLU A 139 -1.94 19.81 11.68
CA GLU A 139 -1.38 20.58 10.59
C GLU A 139 0.13 20.33 10.58
N LEU A 140 0.61 19.58 9.57
CA LEU A 140 2.04 19.28 9.35
C LEU A 140 2.66 20.29 8.38
#